data_AF-B4HT99-F1
#
_entry.id   AF-B4HT99-F1
#
_cell.length_a   1.000
_cell.length_b   1.000
_cell.length_c   1.000
_cell.angle_alpha   90.00
_cell.angle_beta   90.00
_cell.angle_gamma   90.00
#
_symmetry.space_group_name_H-M   'P 1'
#
loop_
_entity.id
_entity.type
_entity.pdbx_description
1 polymer ?
#
loop_
_entity_poly.entity_id
_entity_poly.type
_entity_poly.pdbx_seq_one_letter_code
_entity_poly.pdbx_strand_id
1 'polypeptide(L)'
;MFAVFSSIIWLLAVASPSQGANILGVYSALSPSHLIIHMSTAKALAEAGHNVTVVSMMQPKVMHKDIHLIVVPVTKEQERTLENQMASMAGTGITS
;
A
#
# COMPACT_ATOMS: atom_id res chain seq x y z
N MET A 1 13.85 -16.98 -43.58
CA MET A 1 14.64 -16.31 -42.52
C MET A 1 14.16 -14.87 -42.27
N PHE A 2 14.12 -13.99 -43.28
CA PHE A 2 13.65 -12.59 -43.14
C PHE A 2 12.20 -12.40 -42.67
N ALA A 3 11.26 -13.23 -43.13
CA ALA A 3 9.85 -13.15 -42.71
C ALA A 3 9.65 -13.40 -41.20
N VAL A 4 10.46 -14.28 -40.61
CA VAL A 4 10.38 -14.62 -39.18
C VAL A 4 10.87 -13.45 -38.32
N PHE A 5 11.97 -12.81 -38.73
CA PHE A 5 12.46 -11.59 -38.09
C PHE A 5 11.44 -10.45 -38.16
N SER A 6 10.76 -10.28 -39.31
CA SER A 6 9.70 -9.29 -39.46
C SER A 6 8.52 -9.55 -38.51
N SER A 7 8.10 -10.82 -38.36
CA SER A 7 7.01 -11.18 -37.44
C SER A 7 7.38 -10.94 -35.98
N ILE A 8 8.64 -11.17 -35.59
CA ILE A 8 9.13 -10.92 -34.22
C ILE A 8 9.15 -9.41 -33.91
N ILE A 9 9.60 -8.58 -34.87
CA ILE A 9 9.62 -7.12 -34.72
C ILE A 9 8.20 -6.57 -34.57
N TRP A 10 7.24 -7.11 -35.34
CA TRP A 10 5.83 -6.71 -35.23
C TRP A 10 5.23 -7.11 -33.89
N LEU A 11 5.57 -8.29 -33.37
CA LEU A 11 5.13 -8.75 -32.05
C LEU A 11 5.69 -7.87 -30.92
N LEU A 12 6.97 -7.49 -31.00
CA LEU A 12 7.60 -6.59 -30.04
C LEU A 12 7.02 -5.17 -30.09
N ALA A 13 6.66 -4.67 -31.27
CA ALA A 13 6.07 -3.33 -31.42
C ALA A 13 4.66 -3.21 -30.80
N VAL A 14 3.94 -4.32 -30.65
CA VAL A 14 2.62 -4.37 -29.98
C VAL A 14 2.75 -4.48 -28.45
N ALA A 15 3.94 -4.80 -27.93
CA ALA A 15 4.16 -4.80 -26.49
C ALA A 15 4.21 -3.36 -25.97
N SER A 16 3.11 -2.91 -25.35
CA SER A 16 3.05 -1.63 -24.66
C SER A 16 4.11 -1.55 -23.56
N PRO A 17 4.81 -0.41 -23.39
CA PRO A 17 5.72 -0.24 -22.27
C PRO A 17 4.94 -0.33 -20.95
N SER A 18 5.31 -1.26 -20.07
CA SER A 18 4.71 -1.36 -18.74
C SER A 18 5.09 -0.12 -17.93
N GLN A 19 4.13 0.78 -17.68
CA GLN A 19 4.32 1.93 -16.79
C GLN A 19 4.23 1.48 -15.32
N GLY A 20 5.27 0.78 -14.85
CA GLY A 20 5.45 0.52 -13.43
C GLY A 20 6.13 1.71 -12.75
N ALA A 21 5.62 2.14 -11.60
CA ALA A 21 6.31 3.10 -10.72
C ALA A 21 6.59 2.47 -9.36
N ASN A 22 7.57 3.02 -8.64
CA ASN A 22 7.84 2.65 -7.25
C ASN A 22 7.00 3.53 -6.33
N ILE A 23 6.05 2.92 -5.62
CA ILE A 23 5.10 3.63 -4.75
C ILE A 23 5.37 3.24 -3.30
N LEU A 24 5.57 4.24 -2.44
CA LEU A 24 5.72 4.06 -1.01
C LEU A 24 4.46 4.56 -0.29
N GLY A 25 3.68 3.63 0.28
CA GLY A 25 2.53 3.93 1.12
C GLY A 25 2.93 3.95 2.60
N VAL A 26 2.75 5.07 3.28
CA VAL A 26 2.94 5.15 4.74
C VAL A 26 1.57 5.13 5.39
N TYR A 27 1.24 4.04 6.08
CA TYR A 27 -0.08 3.82 6.67
C TYR A 27 -0.02 3.89 8.19
N SER A 28 -0.54 4.99 8.72
CA SER A 28 -0.64 5.24 10.15
C SER A 28 -1.97 4.72 10.75
N ALA A 29 -2.41 3.54 10.32
CA ALA A 29 -3.65 2.95 10.81
C ALA A 29 -3.44 2.32 12.19
N LEU A 30 -4.29 2.70 13.15
CA LEU A 30 -4.24 2.24 14.55
C LEU A 30 -5.12 1.04 14.84
N SER A 31 -5.93 0.63 13.86
CA SER A 31 -6.73 -0.58 13.97
C SER A 31 -6.62 -1.40 12.69
N PRO A 32 -6.81 -2.73 12.78
CA PRO A 32 -6.84 -3.60 11.60
C PRO A 32 -7.93 -3.19 10.61
N SER A 33 -9.07 -2.67 11.07
CA SER A 33 -10.19 -2.27 10.21
C SER A 33 -9.84 -1.06 9.32
N HIS A 34 -9.15 -0.05 9.87
CA HIS A 34 -8.70 1.10 9.07
C HIS A 34 -7.54 0.73 8.12
N LEU A 35 -6.69 -0.21 8.53
CA LEU A 35 -5.59 -0.69 7.69
C LEU A 35 -6.09 -1.42 6.44
N ILE A 36 -7.19 -2.17 6.53
CA ILE A 36 -7.77 -2.92 5.40
C ILE A 36 -8.13 -1.98 4.23
N ILE A 37 -8.67 -0.79 4.53
CA ILE A 37 -9.05 0.18 3.49
C ILE A 37 -7.80 0.66 2.73
N HIS A 38 -6.75 1.08 3.45
CA HIS A 38 -5.49 1.50 2.82
C HIS A 38 -4.82 0.38 2.02
N MET A 39 -4.90 -0.85 2.51
CA MET A 39 -4.39 -2.03 1.81
C MET A 39 -5.14 -2.33 0.51
N SER A 40 -6.42 -1.97 0.40
CA SER A 40 -7.18 -2.11 -0.85
C SER A 40 -6.61 -1.23 -1.97
N THR A 41 -6.16 -0.02 -1.64
CA THR A 41 -5.49 0.88 -2.59
C THR A 41 -4.11 0.35 -2.97
N ALA A 42 -3.32 -0.12 -1.98
CA ALA A 42 -2.04 -0.76 -2.26
C ALA A 42 -2.18 -1.98 -3.18
N LYS A 43 -3.23 -2.78 -2.98
CA LYS A 43 -3.57 -3.94 -3.80
C LYS A 43 -3.85 -3.53 -5.25
N ALA A 44 -4.70 -2.54 -5.46
CA ALA A 44 -5.02 -2.07 -6.81
C ALA A 44 -3.80 -1.52 -7.55
N LEU A 45 -2.89 -0.83 -6.85
CA LEU A 45 -1.64 -0.33 -7.42
C LEU A 45 -0.69 -1.46 -7.82
N ALA A 46 -0.56 -2.48 -6.96
CA ALA A 46 0.24 -3.67 -7.26
C ALA A 46 -0.34 -4.46 -8.45
N GLU A 47 -1.67 -4.66 -8.49
CA GLU A 47 -2.36 -5.31 -9.62
C GLU A 47 -2.23 -4.52 -10.93
N ALA A 48 -2.10 -3.20 -10.85
CA ALA A 48 -1.81 -2.33 -12.00
C ALA A 48 -0.34 -2.40 -12.47
N GLY A 49 0.51 -3.23 -11.86
CA GLY A 49 1.91 -3.43 -12.24
C GLY A 49 2.90 -2.44 -11.61
N HIS A 50 2.48 -1.72 -10.55
CA HIS A 50 3.38 -0.86 -9.78
C HIS A 50 4.10 -1.66 -8.69
N ASN A 51 5.34 -1.29 -8.40
CA ASN A 51 6.07 -1.84 -7.26
C ASN A 51 5.67 -1.08 -6.00
N VAL A 52 4.90 -1.71 -5.13
CA VAL A 52 4.32 -1.05 -3.95
C VAL A 52 5.03 -1.51 -2.68
N THR A 53 5.58 -0.55 -1.93
CA THR A 53 6.07 -0.75 -0.56
C THR A 53 5.11 -0.10 0.42
N VAL A 54 4.69 -0.83 1.44
CA VAL A 54 3.83 -0.31 2.51
C VAL A 54 4.61 -0.32 3.81
N VAL A 55 4.68 0.83 4.47
CA VAL A 55 5.17 0.97 5.84
C VAL A 55 3.95 1.08 6.76
N SER A 56 3.83 0.16 7.71
CA SER A 56 2.70 0.10 8.64
C SER A 56 3.18 -0.14 10.07
N MET A 57 2.39 0.32 11.02
CA MET A 57 2.60 0.08 12.44
C MET A 57 2.19 -1.34 12.89
N MET A 58 1.47 -2.06 12.05
CA MET A 58 0.93 -3.39 12.34
C MET A 58 0.81 -4.23 11.05
N GLN A 59 0.85 -5.55 11.20
CA GLN A 59 0.73 -6.48 10.08
C GLN A 59 -0.74 -6.57 9.58
N PRO A 60 -0.99 -6.36 8.28
CA PRO A 60 -2.32 -6.54 7.69
C PRO A 60 -2.75 -8.01 7.71
N LYS A 61 -4.06 -8.25 7.88
CA LYS A 61 -4.64 -9.61 7.84
C LYS A 61 -4.68 -10.22 6.43
N VAL A 62 -4.72 -9.38 5.39
CA VAL A 62 -4.78 -9.79 3.98
C VAL A 62 -3.72 -9.01 3.21
N MET A 63 -2.83 -9.74 2.53
CA MET A 63 -1.69 -9.20 1.79
C MET A 63 -1.67 -9.77 0.37
N HIS A 64 -1.40 -8.93 -0.62
CA HIS A 64 -1.04 -9.39 -1.96
C HIS A 64 0.43 -9.79 -1.95
N LYS A 65 0.79 -10.81 -2.72
CA LYS A 65 2.17 -11.33 -2.84
C LYS A 65 3.18 -10.29 -3.36
N ASP A 66 2.69 -9.27 -4.06
CA ASP A 66 3.49 -8.27 -4.78
C ASP A 66 3.60 -6.94 -4.01
N ILE A 67 3.29 -6.95 -2.71
CA ILE A 67 3.43 -5.79 -1.83
C ILE A 67 4.55 -6.05 -0.84
N HIS A 68 5.55 -5.16 -0.81
CA HIS A 68 6.62 -5.18 0.18
C HIS A 68 6.14 -4.51 1.47
N LEU A 69 6.04 -5.25 2.56
CA LEU A 69 5.59 -4.71 3.85
C LEU A 69 6.77 -4.48 4.80
N ILE A 70 6.88 -3.26 5.31
CA ILE A 70 7.78 -2.90 6.41
C ILE A 70 6.92 -2.62 7.63
N VAL A 71 7.09 -3.43 8.69
CA VAL A 71 6.37 -3.24 9.95
C VAL A 71 7.28 -2.51 10.93
N VAL A 72 6.87 -1.33 11.37
CA VAL A 72 7.54 -0.56 12.42
C VAL A 72 6.64 -0.59 13.65
N PRO A 73 6.82 -1.55 14.58
CA PRO A 73 5.93 -1.71 15.71
C PRO A 73 6.01 -0.50 16.63
N VAL A 74 4.83 -0.05 17.07
CA VAL A 74 4.69 1.03 18.05
C VAL A 74 4.94 0.45 19.44
N THR A 75 5.64 1.18 20.29
CA THR A 75 5.79 0.77 21.69
C THR A 75 4.46 0.96 22.44
N LYS A 76 4.22 0.15 23.48
CA LYS A 76 3.00 0.23 24.30
C LYS A 76 2.78 1.59 24.98
N GLU A 77 3.82 2.41 25.10
CA GLU A 77 3.72 3.77 25.65
C GLU A 77 3.21 4.77 24.60
N GLN A 78 3.69 4.63 23.36
CA GLN A 78 3.24 5.43 22.23
C GLN A 78 1.79 5.10 21.84
N GLU A 79 1.38 3.83 21.91
CA GLU A 79 0.00 3.39 21.66
C GLU A 79 -0.97 4.06 22.64
N ARG A 80 -0.68 4.01 23.94
CA ARG A 80 -1.48 4.69 24.99
C ARG A 80 -1.54 6.20 24.81
N THR A 81 -0.42 6.81 24.41
CA THR A 81 -0.38 8.27 24.16
C THR A 81 -1.33 8.64 23.02
N LEU A 82 -1.35 7.81 21.97
CA LEU A 82 -2.16 8.06 20.78
C LEU A 82 -3.65 7.79 21.02
N GLU A 83 -3.98 6.74 21.77
CA GLU A 83 -5.35 6.47 22.24
C GLU A 83 -5.87 7.62 23.12
N ASN A 84 -5.06 8.10 24.07
CA ASN A 84 -5.41 9.22 24.94
C ASN A 84 -5.61 10.52 24.15
N GLN A 85 -4.77 10.77 23.15
CA GLN A 85 -4.93 11.91 22.24
C GLN A 85 -6.24 11.82 21.46
N MET A 86 -6.58 10.64 20.89
CA MET A 86 -7.85 10.46 20.17
C MET A 86 -9.06 10.61 21.08
N ALA A 87 -9.02 10.04 22.29
CA ALA A 87 -10.07 10.19 23.28
C ALA A 87 -10.28 11.66 23.67
N SER A 88 -9.19 12.42 23.83
CA SER A 88 -9.27 13.86 24.11
C SER A 88 -9.91 14.63 22.96
N MET A 89 -9.52 14.36 21.71
CA MET A 89 -10.09 15.03 20.53
C MET A 89 -11.57 14.69 20.31
N ALA A 90 -11.97 13.43 20.56
CA ALA A 90 -13.36 13.01 20.47
C ALA A 90 -14.24 13.62 21.57
N GLY A 91 -13.70 13.77 22.79
CA GLY A 91 -14.41 14.39 23.91
C GLY A 91 -14.57 15.91 23.78
N THR A 92 -13.65 16.59 23.10
CA THR A 92 -13.66 18.06 22.97
C THR A 92 -14.70 18.56 21.94
N GLY A 93 -15.33 17.66 21.17
CA GLY A 93 -16.36 18.01 20.18
C GLY A 93 -17.79 18.13 20.72
N ILE A 94 -18.03 17.87 22.01
CA ILE A 94 -19.40 17.86 22.61
C ILE A 94 -19.62 19.03 23.58
N THR A 95 -18.62 19.90 23.79
CA THR A 95 -18.76 21.09 24.64
C THR A 95 -18.24 22.34 23.94
N SER A 96 -19.02 22.86 23.00
CA SER A 96 -18.93 24.26 22.55
C SER A 96 -20.31 24.77 22.18
#